data_AF-A0AAX1K1T5-F1
#
_entry.id   AF-A0AAX1K1T5-F1
#
_cell.length_a   1.000
_cell.length_b   1.000
_cell.length_c   1.000
_cell.angle_alpha   90.00
_cell.angle_beta   90.00
_cell.angle_gamma   90.00
#
_symmetry.space_group_name_H-M   'P 1'
#
loop_
_entity.id
_entity.type
_entity.pdbx_description
1 polymer ?
#
loop_
_entity_poly.entity_id
_entity_poly.type
_entity_poly.pdbx_seq_one_letter_code
_entity_poly.pdbx_strand_id
1 'polypeptide(L)'
;MKFYIIRHAKVNMRWPKKCTSDEFNQACKKYDGADIVAFQGSLELPVSNIYTSELIRTKQTAQQLFPLQSYQIDKRLNEVPLKAAFSSKIKLPLIFWNILGRLQWLFNSSKQEGIKASKERAEKFCDDLIYKGEDAILITHGFFMITLLKELKKRGFIVKDNGFNFDNLQVIEVKKDC
;
A
#
# COMPACT_ATOMS: atom_id res chain seq x y z
N MET A 1 12.49 0.32 18.86
CA MET A 1 12.31 0.64 17.42
C MET A 1 10.90 1.15 17.17
N LYS A 2 10.74 2.14 16.29
CA LYS A 2 9.49 2.83 16.00
C LYS A 2 9.29 3.05 14.50
N PHE A 3 8.13 2.66 13.99
CA PHE A 3 7.72 2.88 12.61
C PHE A 3 6.43 3.68 12.52
N TYR A 4 6.34 4.57 11.53
CA TYR A 4 5.12 5.28 11.18
C TYR A 4 4.67 4.83 9.78
N ILE A 5 3.59 4.07 9.71
CA ILE A 5 3.09 3.53 8.45
C ILE A 5 1.95 4.42 7.95
N ILE A 6 2.12 4.99 6.78
CA ILE A 6 1.20 5.99 6.22
C ILE A 6 0.58 5.44 4.93
N ARG A 7 -0.74 5.45 4.83
CA ARG A 7 -1.41 5.22 3.55
C ARG A 7 -1.23 6.44 2.66
N HIS A 8 -0.84 6.23 1.40
CA HIS A 8 -0.72 7.31 0.41
C HIS A 8 -1.96 8.23 0.35
N ALA A 9 -1.77 9.46 -0.10
CA ALA A 9 -2.83 10.44 -0.32
C ALA A 9 -3.86 9.97 -1.36
N LYS A 10 -5.04 10.59 -1.33
CA LYS A 10 -6.13 10.27 -2.27
C LYS A 10 -5.65 10.48 -3.72
N VAL A 11 -5.86 9.48 -4.57
CA VAL A 11 -5.52 9.57 -6.01
C VAL A 11 -6.57 10.39 -6.76
N ASN A 12 -6.13 11.26 -7.66
CA ASN A 12 -6.97 12.07 -8.54
C ASN A 12 -7.50 11.23 -9.71
N MET A 13 -8.37 10.28 -9.39
CA MET A 13 -9.05 9.46 -10.38
C MET A 13 -10.48 9.16 -9.96
N ARG A 14 -11.37 9.18 -10.95
CA ARG A 14 -12.73 8.66 -10.80
C ARG A 14 -12.80 7.23 -11.35
N TRP A 15 -13.15 6.29 -10.48
CA TRP A 15 -13.37 4.91 -10.90
C TRP A 15 -14.72 4.76 -11.63
N PRO A 16 -14.81 3.89 -12.65
CA PRO A 16 -16.08 3.57 -13.29
C PRO A 16 -17.01 2.84 -12.30
N LYS A 17 -18.32 3.10 -12.36
CA LYS A 17 -19.31 2.39 -11.52
C LYS A 17 -19.51 0.93 -11.98
N LYS A 18 -19.51 0.72 -13.29
CA LYS A 18 -19.56 -0.59 -13.96
C LYS A 18 -18.55 -0.61 -15.10
N CYS A 19 -17.90 -1.74 -15.30
CA CYS A 19 -16.91 -1.91 -16.34
C CYS A 19 -16.84 -3.37 -16.83
N THR A 20 -16.36 -3.57 -18.05
CA THR A 20 -15.90 -4.87 -18.55
C THR A 20 -14.57 -5.26 -17.90
N SER A 21 -14.08 -6.49 -18.15
CA SER A 21 -12.76 -6.91 -17.66
C SER A 21 -11.64 -6.01 -18.17
N ASP A 22 -11.74 -5.57 -19.42
CA ASP A 22 -10.71 -4.76 -20.08
C ASP A 22 -10.76 -3.31 -19.57
N GLU A 23 -11.95 -2.74 -19.45
CA GLU A 23 -12.16 -1.43 -18.84
C GLU A 23 -11.67 -1.41 -17.37
N PHE A 24 -11.87 -2.50 -16.62
CA PHE A 24 -11.36 -2.63 -15.26
C PHE A 24 -9.82 -2.66 -15.23
N ASN A 25 -9.19 -3.48 -16.07
CA ASN A 25 -7.73 -3.55 -16.15
C ASN A 25 -7.12 -2.21 -16.60
N GLN A 26 -7.75 -1.51 -17.54
CA GLN A 26 -7.34 -0.16 -17.96
C GLN A 26 -7.51 0.85 -16.82
N ALA A 27 -8.60 0.77 -16.06
CA ALA A 27 -8.81 1.61 -14.89
C ALA A 27 -7.73 1.39 -13.81
N CYS A 28 -7.34 0.14 -13.53
CA CYS A 28 -6.22 -0.16 -12.64
C CYS A 28 -4.92 0.48 -13.13
N LYS A 29 -4.58 0.32 -14.42
CA LYS A 29 -3.37 0.95 -15.01
C LYS A 29 -3.40 2.47 -14.91
N LYS A 30 -4.55 3.08 -15.20
CA LYS A 30 -4.75 4.53 -15.08
C LYS A 30 -4.57 4.98 -13.63
N TYR A 31 -5.07 4.22 -12.68
CA TYR A 31 -4.93 4.52 -11.25
C TYR A 31 -3.48 4.45 -10.78
N ASP A 32 -2.70 3.49 -11.29
CA ASP A 32 -1.29 3.35 -10.92
C ASP A 32 -0.40 4.51 -11.43
N GLY A 33 -0.80 5.14 -12.54
CA GLY A 33 -0.12 6.31 -13.11
C GLY A 33 -0.75 7.66 -12.77
N ALA A 34 -1.85 7.70 -12.02
CA ALA A 34 -2.55 8.94 -11.70
C ALA A 34 -1.91 9.67 -10.51
N ASP A 35 -1.88 10.99 -10.61
CA ASP A 35 -1.41 11.87 -9.53
C ASP A 35 -2.32 11.82 -8.32
N ILE A 36 -1.82 12.27 -7.17
CA ILE A 36 -2.63 12.52 -5.98
C ILE A 36 -3.42 13.82 -6.09
N VAL A 37 -4.53 13.89 -5.36
CA VAL A 37 -5.21 15.16 -5.08
C VAL A 37 -4.32 15.92 -4.10
N ALA A 38 -3.88 17.11 -4.49
CA ALA A 38 -3.12 17.99 -3.61
C ALA A 38 -3.88 18.22 -2.30
N PHE A 39 -3.19 18.06 -1.19
CA PHE A 39 -3.71 18.34 0.15
C PHE A 39 -2.82 19.39 0.84
N GLN A 40 -3.35 20.03 1.87
CA GLN A 40 -2.59 20.97 2.70
C GLN A 40 -2.07 20.26 3.94
N GLY A 41 -0.88 20.67 4.38
CA GLY A 41 -0.25 20.20 5.60
C GLY A 41 1.04 19.42 5.34
N SER A 42 2.02 19.64 6.22
CA SER A 42 3.18 18.79 6.41
C SER A 42 2.98 18.00 7.70
N LEU A 43 3.73 16.91 7.85
CA LEU A 43 3.77 16.15 9.08
C LEU A 43 5.19 16.21 9.65
N GLU A 44 5.31 16.51 10.94
CA GLU A 44 6.57 16.45 11.65
C GLU A 44 6.59 15.17 12.50
N LEU A 45 7.46 14.24 12.12
CA LEU A 45 7.71 13.02 12.88
C LEU A 45 9.18 13.00 13.32
N PRO A 46 9.51 12.43 14.48
CA PRO A 46 10.88 12.41 15.03
C PRO A 46 11.77 11.37 14.32
N VAL A 47 11.64 11.20 13.00
CA VAL A 47 12.28 10.17 12.20
C VAL A 47 12.57 10.74 10.81
N SER A 48 13.79 10.52 10.30
CA SER A 48 14.24 11.00 8.99
C SER A 48 14.25 9.93 7.89
N ASN A 49 14.21 8.65 8.26
CA ASN A 49 14.24 7.56 7.28
C ASN A 49 12.86 7.36 6.66
N ILE A 50 12.68 7.78 5.42
CA ILE A 50 11.42 7.63 4.69
C ILE A 50 11.57 6.55 3.62
N TYR A 51 10.63 5.62 3.58
CA TYR A 51 10.48 4.62 2.53
C TYR A 51 9.17 4.79 1.78
N THR A 52 9.24 4.68 0.46
CA THR A 52 8.09 4.73 -0.45
C THR A 52 8.05 3.51 -1.34
N SER A 53 6.88 3.20 -1.89
CA SER A 53 6.77 2.25 -2.99
C SER A 53 7.23 2.85 -4.33
N GLU A 54 7.30 2.03 -5.37
CA GLU A 54 7.61 2.52 -6.73
C GLU A 54 6.46 3.33 -7.35
N LEU A 55 5.24 3.22 -6.82
CA LEU A 55 4.06 3.87 -7.36
C LEU A 55 4.07 5.38 -7.06
N ILE A 56 3.74 6.18 -8.09
CA ILE A 56 3.89 7.64 -8.04
C ILE A 56 3.18 8.28 -6.85
N ARG A 57 2.00 7.77 -6.49
CA ARG A 57 1.20 8.27 -5.37
C ARG A 57 1.90 8.19 -4.01
N THR A 58 2.74 7.18 -3.73
CA THR A 58 3.51 7.15 -2.47
C THR A 58 4.64 8.17 -2.48
N LYS A 59 5.27 8.39 -3.64
CA LYS A 59 6.34 9.37 -3.82
C LYS A 59 5.82 10.80 -3.67
N GLN A 60 4.72 11.12 -4.35
CA GLN A 60 4.07 12.43 -4.24
C GLN A 60 3.57 12.70 -2.81
N THR A 61 3.08 11.67 -2.12
CA THR A 61 2.69 11.79 -0.70
C THR A 61 3.91 12.12 0.17
N ALA A 62 5.06 11.46 -0.05
CA ALA A 62 6.30 11.77 0.66
C ALA A 62 6.74 13.22 0.43
N GLN A 63 6.75 13.64 -0.85
CA GLN A 63 7.15 14.99 -1.24
C GLN A 63 6.28 16.08 -0.63
N GLN A 64 4.97 15.86 -0.51
CA GLN A 64 4.08 16.83 0.14
C GLN A 64 4.18 16.82 1.67
N LEU A 65 4.22 15.63 2.31
CA LEU A 65 4.27 15.54 3.76
C LEU A 65 5.63 15.98 4.34
N PHE A 66 6.72 15.69 3.62
CA PHE A 66 8.09 15.86 4.08
C PHE A 66 8.95 16.56 3.00
N PRO A 67 8.63 17.81 2.61
CA PRO A 67 9.22 18.48 1.44
C PRO A 67 10.74 18.70 1.54
N LEU A 68 11.30 18.68 2.75
CA LEU A 68 12.73 18.89 3.02
C LEU A 68 13.53 17.59 3.23
N GLN A 69 12.86 16.42 3.18
CA GLN A 69 13.50 15.13 3.46
C GLN A 69 13.61 14.29 2.19
N SER A 70 14.71 13.56 2.05
CA SER A 70 14.85 12.55 1.01
C SER A 70 14.11 11.27 1.40
N TYR A 71 13.75 10.46 0.41
CA TYR A 71 13.11 9.16 0.62
C TYR A 71 13.76 8.08 -0.22
N GLN A 72 13.72 6.85 0.30
CA GLN A 72 14.17 5.64 -0.38
C GLN A 72 12.98 4.98 -1.08
N ILE A 73 13.22 4.38 -2.25
CA ILE A 73 12.20 3.65 -3.00
C ILE A 73 12.44 2.15 -2.78
N ASP A 74 11.42 1.44 -2.30
CA ASP A 74 11.47 -0.01 -2.15
C ASP A 74 10.23 -0.67 -2.78
N LYS A 75 10.46 -1.46 -3.84
CA LYS A 75 9.41 -2.19 -4.56
C LYS A 75 8.61 -3.16 -3.68
N ARG A 76 9.17 -3.61 -2.56
CA ARG A 76 8.47 -4.51 -1.63
C ARG A 76 7.30 -3.81 -0.95
N LEU A 77 7.25 -2.48 -0.94
CA LEU A 77 6.13 -1.68 -0.45
C LEU A 77 5.03 -1.44 -1.49
N ASN A 78 5.16 -1.98 -2.70
CA ASN A 78 4.12 -1.86 -3.74
C ASN A 78 2.80 -2.49 -3.29
N GLU A 79 1.69 -1.89 -3.74
CA GLU A 79 0.35 -2.41 -3.51
C GLU A 79 0.21 -3.81 -4.11
N VAL A 80 -0.64 -4.62 -3.48
CA VAL A 80 -1.02 -5.91 -4.04
C VAL A 80 -1.70 -5.70 -5.40
N PRO A 81 -1.14 -6.24 -6.50
CA PRO A 81 -1.69 -6.09 -7.84
C PRO A 81 -3.15 -6.51 -7.91
N LEU A 82 -3.94 -5.77 -8.69
CA LEU A 82 -5.36 -6.03 -8.88
C LEU A 82 -5.69 -6.15 -10.37
N LYS A 83 -6.17 -7.31 -10.79
CA LYS A 83 -6.58 -7.60 -12.18
C LYS A 83 -7.93 -8.31 -12.24
N ALA A 84 -8.61 -8.17 -13.37
CA ALA A 84 -9.85 -8.89 -13.65
C ALA A 84 -9.63 -10.42 -13.60
N ALA A 85 -10.56 -11.14 -12.95
CA ALA A 85 -10.44 -12.59 -12.77
C ALA A 85 -10.59 -13.41 -14.04
N PHE A 86 -11.43 -12.93 -14.94
CA PHE A 86 -11.73 -13.56 -16.21
C PHE A 86 -12.01 -12.48 -17.25
N SER A 87 -11.88 -12.87 -18.52
CA SER A 87 -12.25 -12.01 -19.64
C SER A 87 -13.77 -12.00 -19.78
N SER A 88 -14.37 -10.82 -19.81
CA SER A 88 -15.80 -10.67 -20.02
C SER A 88 -16.09 -9.33 -20.69
N LYS A 89 -16.96 -9.38 -21.70
CA LYS A 89 -17.50 -8.20 -22.38
C LYS A 89 -18.71 -7.61 -21.64
N ILE A 90 -19.19 -8.26 -20.59
CA ILE A 90 -20.33 -7.78 -19.78
C ILE A 90 -19.84 -6.74 -18.77
N LYS A 91 -20.56 -5.62 -18.66
CA LYS A 91 -20.26 -4.59 -17.68
C LYS A 91 -20.78 -4.98 -16.30
N LEU A 92 -19.87 -5.31 -15.40
CA LEU A 92 -20.16 -5.68 -14.01
C LEU A 92 -19.81 -4.53 -13.06
N PRO A 93 -20.45 -4.44 -11.88
CA PRO A 93 -20.12 -3.44 -10.87
C PRO A 93 -18.65 -3.48 -10.45
N LEU A 94 -18.06 -2.32 -10.17
CA LEU A 94 -16.67 -2.24 -9.71
C LEU A 94 -16.41 -3.10 -8.46
N ILE A 95 -17.36 -3.12 -7.52
CA ILE A 95 -17.25 -3.91 -6.30
C ILE A 95 -17.10 -5.42 -6.60
N PHE A 96 -17.75 -5.91 -7.65
CA PHE A 96 -17.65 -7.30 -8.09
C PHE A 96 -16.21 -7.62 -8.54
N TRP A 97 -15.62 -6.76 -9.37
CA TRP A 97 -14.24 -6.92 -9.83
C TRP A 97 -13.23 -6.85 -8.68
N ASN A 98 -13.43 -5.93 -7.73
CA ASN A 98 -12.58 -5.82 -6.55
C ASN A 98 -12.62 -7.09 -5.70
N ILE A 99 -13.82 -7.63 -5.41
CA ILE A 99 -13.98 -8.85 -4.62
C ILE A 99 -13.30 -10.03 -5.32
N LEU A 100 -13.56 -10.24 -6.61
CA LEU A 100 -12.91 -11.33 -7.36
C LEU A 100 -11.40 -11.15 -7.47
N GLY A 101 -10.92 -9.91 -7.60
CA GLY A 101 -9.50 -9.59 -7.55
C GLY A 101 -8.86 -9.99 -6.22
N ARG A 102 -9.55 -9.78 -5.09
CA ARG A 102 -9.06 -10.23 -3.77
C ARG A 102 -9.15 -11.74 -3.59
N LEU A 103 -10.19 -12.40 -4.11
CA LEU A 103 -10.27 -13.87 -4.10
C LEU A 103 -9.14 -14.51 -4.91
N GLN A 104 -8.82 -13.99 -6.10
CA GLN A 104 -7.67 -14.46 -6.87
C GLN A 104 -6.36 -14.35 -6.10
N TRP A 105 -6.16 -13.25 -5.36
CA TRP A 105 -4.99 -13.07 -4.52
C TRP A 105 -4.95 -14.09 -3.37
N LEU A 106 -6.07 -14.31 -2.68
CA LEU A 106 -6.18 -15.30 -1.60
C LEU A 106 -5.86 -16.72 -2.08
N PHE A 107 -6.36 -17.11 -3.26
CA PHE A 107 -6.15 -18.44 -3.84
C PHE A 107 -4.83 -18.59 -4.60
N ASN A 108 -3.93 -17.59 -4.57
CA ASN A 108 -2.66 -17.59 -5.32
C ASN A 108 -2.86 -17.91 -6.82
N SER A 109 -3.85 -17.28 -7.46
CA SER A 109 -4.10 -17.46 -8.88
C SER A 109 -2.85 -17.09 -9.69
N SER A 110 -2.48 -17.91 -10.67
CA SER A 110 -1.32 -17.66 -11.55
C SER A 110 -1.41 -16.39 -12.39
N LYS A 111 -2.58 -15.75 -12.48
CA LYS A 111 -2.81 -14.52 -13.26
C LYS A 111 -2.28 -13.24 -12.59
N GLN A 112 -2.04 -13.27 -11.29
CA GLN A 112 -1.55 -12.12 -10.53
C GLN A 112 -0.72 -12.59 -9.34
N GLU A 113 -0.08 -11.63 -8.66
CA GLU A 113 0.59 -11.94 -7.40
C GLU A 113 -0.40 -12.55 -6.39
N GLY A 114 -0.01 -13.65 -5.76
CA GLY A 114 -0.78 -14.30 -4.70
C GLY A 114 -0.38 -13.83 -3.31
N ILE A 115 -1.20 -14.20 -2.32
CA ILE A 115 -0.93 -13.93 -0.89
C ILE A 115 0.46 -14.38 -0.44
N LYS A 116 0.99 -15.49 -0.99
CA LYS A 116 2.33 -15.98 -0.64
C LYS A 116 3.41 -14.97 -1.01
N ALA A 117 3.35 -14.40 -2.21
CA ALA A 117 4.35 -13.43 -2.67
C ALA A 117 4.23 -12.09 -1.92
N SER A 118 3.01 -11.64 -1.62
CA SER A 118 2.83 -10.39 -0.83
C SER A 118 3.36 -10.55 0.58
N LYS A 119 3.13 -11.72 1.19
CA LYS A 119 3.69 -12.09 2.48
C LYS A 119 5.21 -12.12 2.42
N GLU A 120 5.80 -12.80 1.44
CA GLU A 120 7.26 -12.91 1.31
C GLU A 120 7.93 -11.54 1.14
N ARG A 121 7.33 -10.63 0.36
CA ARG A 121 7.82 -9.25 0.23
C ARG A 121 7.77 -8.50 1.57
N ALA A 122 6.65 -8.60 2.28
CA ALA A 122 6.49 -7.97 3.60
C ALA A 122 7.47 -8.55 4.63
N GLU A 123 7.67 -9.86 4.61
CA GLU A 123 8.61 -10.59 5.47
C GLU A 123 10.04 -10.07 5.28
N LYS A 124 10.53 -10.12 4.02
CA LYS A 124 11.86 -9.62 3.66
C LYS A 124 12.04 -8.14 3.98
N PHE A 125 11.02 -7.33 3.75
CA PHE A 125 11.09 -5.90 4.06
C PHE A 125 11.18 -5.65 5.58
N CYS A 126 10.38 -6.36 6.38
CA CYS A 126 10.43 -6.25 7.84
C CYS A 126 11.76 -6.72 8.41
N ASP A 127 12.31 -7.83 7.89
CA ASP A 127 13.59 -8.37 8.35
C ASP A 127 14.74 -7.40 8.07
N ASP A 128 14.80 -6.83 6.86
CA ASP A 128 15.79 -5.80 6.53
C ASP A 128 15.65 -4.55 7.41
N LEU A 129 14.41 -4.11 7.67
CA LEU A 129 14.16 -2.93 8.48
C LEU A 129 14.57 -3.14 9.94
N ILE A 130 14.33 -4.34 10.48
CA ILE A 130 14.77 -4.73 11.82
C ILE A 130 16.28 -4.88 11.87
N TYR A 131 16.89 -5.50 10.85
CA TYR A 131 18.33 -5.66 10.76
C TYR A 131 19.05 -4.31 10.76
N LYS A 132 18.52 -3.30 10.06
CA LYS A 132 19.04 -1.92 10.10
C LYS A 132 18.94 -1.28 11.48
N GLY A 133 17.97 -1.69 12.31
CA GLY A 133 17.84 -1.18 13.69
C GLY A 133 17.33 0.26 13.79
N GLU A 134 16.86 0.85 12.69
CA GLU A 134 16.50 2.27 12.60
C GLU A 134 15.00 2.48 12.73
N ASP A 135 14.61 3.65 13.25
CA ASP A 135 13.22 4.12 13.16
C ASP A 135 12.93 4.62 11.74
N ALA A 136 11.70 4.42 11.25
CA ALA A 136 11.36 4.71 9.85
C ALA A 136 9.90 5.14 9.62
N ILE A 137 9.67 5.91 8.55
CA ILE A 137 8.37 6.26 7.99
C ILE A 137 8.15 5.42 6.73
N LEU A 138 7.05 4.68 6.66
CA LEU A 138 6.72 3.78 5.57
C LEU A 138 5.45 4.26 4.85
N ILE A 139 5.59 4.86 3.67
CA ILE A 139 4.46 5.33 2.87
C ILE A 139 4.07 4.26 1.84
N THR A 140 2.92 3.64 2.04
CA THR A 140 2.46 2.49 1.26
C THR A 140 0.94 2.54 1.03
N HIS A 141 0.29 1.38 0.88
CA HIS A 141 -1.06 1.23 0.35
C HIS A 141 -1.92 0.39 1.28
N GLY A 142 -3.22 0.69 1.28
CA GLY A 142 -4.13 0.13 2.29
C GLY A 142 -4.19 -1.39 2.31
N PHE A 143 -4.20 -2.06 1.15
CA PHE A 143 -4.32 -3.52 1.15
C PHE A 143 -2.99 -4.20 1.54
N PHE A 144 -1.85 -3.68 1.06
CA PHE A 144 -0.54 -4.15 1.48
C PHE A 144 -0.26 -3.92 2.97
N MET A 145 -0.73 -2.81 3.56
CA MET A 145 -0.60 -2.52 5.00
C MET A 145 -1.15 -3.65 5.88
N ILE A 146 -2.23 -4.33 5.48
CA ILE A 146 -2.78 -5.48 6.22
C ILE A 146 -1.70 -6.58 6.39
N THR A 147 -0.96 -6.86 5.31
CA THR A 147 0.10 -7.89 5.33
C THR A 147 1.32 -7.39 6.09
N LEU A 148 1.74 -6.15 5.85
CA LEU A 148 2.89 -5.53 6.51
C LEU A 148 2.72 -5.48 8.04
N LEU A 149 1.58 -4.97 8.51
CA LEU A 149 1.26 -4.89 9.94
C LEU A 149 1.21 -6.28 10.59
N LYS A 150 0.69 -7.28 9.87
CA LYS A 150 0.67 -8.67 10.36
C LYS A 150 2.09 -9.22 10.53
N GLU A 151 2.99 -8.95 9.59
CA GLU A 151 4.39 -9.40 9.68
C GLU A 151 5.18 -8.67 10.77
N LEU A 152 4.91 -7.38 10.99
CA LEU A 152 5.47 -6.62 12.12
C LEU A 152 4.98 -7.15 13.47
N LYS A 153 3.68 -7.42 13.61
CA LYS A 153 3.09 -7.99 14.84
C LYS A 153 3.75 -9.33 15.22
N LYS A 154 4.00 -10.20 14.23
CA LYS A 154 4.71 -11.48 14.45
C LYS A 154 6.12 -11.31 15.00
N ARG A 155 6.76 -10.18 14.72
CA ARG A 155 8.11 -9.83 15.18
C ARG A 155 8.10 -9.10 16.53
N GLY A 156 6.95 -9.05 17.20
CA GLY A 156 6.79 -8.47 18.54
C GLY A 156 6.51 -6.97 18.54
N PHE A 157 6.17 -6.38 17.39
CA PHE A 157 5.76 -4.98 17.36
C PHE A 157 4.30 -4.82 17.82
N ILE A 158 4.08 -3.82 18.66
CA ILE A 158 2.77 -3.36 19.12
C ILE A 158 2.26 -2.32 18.12
N VAL A 159 1.06 -2.55 17.58
CA VAL A 159 0.38 -1.65 16.66
C VAL A 159 -0.76 -0.99 17.41
N LYS A 160 -0.81 0.35 17.44
CA LYS A 160 -1.87 1.09 18.16
C LYS A 160 -3.26 0.94 17.52
N ASP A 161 -3.33 0.59 16.24
CA ASP A 161 -4.56 0.38 15.49
C ASP A 161 -4.71 -1.09 15.05
N ASN A 162 -5.92 -1.64 15.20
CA ASN A 162 -6.27 -3.01 14.84
C ASN A 162 -7.27 -3.10 13.68
N GLY A 163 -7.52 -1.99 12.97
CA GLY A 163 -8.37 -1.97 11.79
C GLY A 163 -7.80 -2.69 10.56
N PHE A 164 -8.69 -3.05 9.64
CA PHE A 164 -8.36 -3.55 8.28
C PHE A 164 -8.65 -2.51 7.19
N ASN A 165 -9.26 -1.39 7.56
CA ASN A 165 -9.54 -0.28 6.67
C ASN A 165 -8.69 0.91 7.10
N PHE A 166 -7.92 1.45 6.17
CA PHE A 166 -7.00 2.55 6.45
C PHE A 166 -7.40 3.77 5.64
N ASP A 167 -7.65 4.93 6.25
CA ASP A 167 -7.97 6.12 5.47
C ASP A 167 -6.72 6.68 4.75
N ASN A 168 -6.92 7.43 3.66
CA ASN A 168 -5.80 8.11 3.00
C ASN A 168 -5.14 9.07 3.99
N LEU A 169 -3.80 9.11 4.02
CA LEU A 169 -2.98 9.86 4.97
C LEU A 169 -3.09 9.40 6.44
N GLN A 170 -3.82 8.32 6.74
CA GLN A 170 -3.83 7.77 8.09
C GLN A 170 -2.43 7.28 8.47
N VAL A 171 -1.99 7.67 9.67
CA VAL A 171 -0.70 7.29 10.25
C VAL A 171 -0.92 6.21 11.31
N ILE A 172 -0.30 5.05 11.11
CA ILE A 172 -0.28 3.95 12.06
C ILE A 172 1.08 3.91 12.73
N GLU A 173 1.10 4.19 14.02
CA GLU A 173 2.29 4.05 14.85
C GLU A 173 2.48 2.59 15.27
N VAL A 174 3.67 2.08 14.99
CA VAL A 174 4.09 0.70 15.32
C VAL A 174 5.37 0.80 16.13
N LYS A 175 5.40 0.18 17.31
CA LYS A 175 6.58 0.23 18.19
C LYS A 175 6.92 -1.14 18.73
N LYS A 176 8.20 -1.37 18.94
CA LYS A 176 8.70 -2.51 19.71
C LYS A 176 9.50 -1.93 20.86
N ASP A 177 9.02 -2.17 22.07
CA ASP A 177 9.75 -1.86 23.29
C ASP A 177 10.97 -2.80 23.30
N CYS A 178 12.16 -2.20 23.37
CA CYS A 178 13.43 -2.93 23.44
C CYS A 178 13.66 -3.42 24.87
#